data_AF-A0A7N0V915-F1
#
_entry.id   AF-A0A7N0V915-F1
#
_cell.length_a   1.000
_cell.length_b   1.000
_cell.length_c   1.000
_cell.angle_alpha   90.00
_cell.angle_beta   90.00
_cell.angle_gamma   90.00
#
_symmetry.space_group_name_H-M   'P 1'
#
loop_
_entity.id
_entity.type
_entity.pdbx_description
1 polymer ?
#
loop_
_entity_poly.entity_id
_entity_poly.type
_entity_poly.pdbx_seq_one_letter_code
_entity_poly.pdbx_strand_id
1 'polypeptide(L)' 'MGSSNLRLLLFFLIAFAPGFALSQVLFQGFSWESWKKEGGLYNSLKGSAPDLAASGITHVWLPPASQAASNEGESNG' A
#
# COMPACT_ATOMS: atom_id res chain seq x y z
N MET A 1 34.74 -15.27 23.50
CA MET A 1 34.16 -15.69 22.21
C MET A 1 35.21 -15.51 21.11
N GLY A 2 35.56 -16.56 20.37
CA GLY A 2 36.58 -16.50 19.29
C GLY A 2 36.06 -15.91 17.98
N SER A 3 36.95 -15.35 17.16
CA SER A 3 36.66 -14.68 15.87
C SER A 3 35.84 -15.51 14.88
N SER A 4 35.95 -16.84 14.93
CA SER A 4 35.13 -17.77 14.12
C SER A 4 33.63 -17.72 14.46
N ASN A 5 33.28 -17.51 15.74
CA ASN A 5 31.88 -17.38 16.16
C ASN A 5 31.27 -16.06 15.69
N LEU A 6 32.07 -14.99 15.64
CA LEU A 6 31.66 -13.69 15.11
C LEU A 6 31.37 -13.76 13.61
N ARG A 7 32.21 -14.48 12.85
CA ARG A 7 31.99 -14.71 11.41
C ARG A 7 30.72 -15.51 11.14
N LEU A 8 30.46 -16.57 11.91
CA LEU A 8 29.22 -17.33 11.80
C LEU A 8 27.99 -16.46 12.10
N LEU A 9 28.05 -15.68 13.18
CA LEU A 9 26.97 -14.75 13.56
C LEU A 9 26.68 -13.75 12.42
N LEU A 10 27.72 -13.14 11.85
CA LEU A 10 27.58 -12.20 10.73
C LEU A 10 26.99 -12.87 9.48
N PHE A 11 27.40 -14.11 9.17
CA PHE A 11 26.80 -14.88 8.08
C PHE A 11 25.32 -15.15 8.29
N PHE A 12 24.92 -15.55 9.51
CA PHE A 12 23.51 -15.74 9.86
C PHE A 12 22.71 -14.44 9.79
N LEU A 13 23.26 -13.33 10.30
CA LEU A 13 22.61 -12.03 10.22
C LEU A 13 22.43 -11.59 8.76
N ILE A 14 23.45 -11.70 7.91
CA ILE A 14 23.34 -11.27 6.51
C ILE A 14 22.40 -12.19 5.71
N ALA A 15 22.42 -13.50 5.95
CA ALA A 15 21.57 -14.45 5.24
C ALA A 15 20.08 -14.36 5.65
N PHE A 16 19.79 -13.93 6.89
CA PHE A 16 18.42 -13.95 7.45
C PHE A 16 17.82 -12.57 7.72
N ALA A 17 18.62 -11.49 7.77
CA ALA A 17 18.14 -10.12 7.93
C ALA A 17 17.25 -9.58 6.80
N PRO A 18 17.46 -9.89 5.50
CA PRO A 18 16.67 -9.25 4.44
C PRO A 18 15.21 -9.71 4.42
N GLY A 19 14.86 -10.80 5.12
CA GLY A 19 13.47 -11.25 5.28
C GLY A 19 12.60 -10.36 6.20
N PHE A 20 13.20 -9.41 6.92
CA PHE A 20 12.48 -8.53 7.86
C PHE A 20 12.22 -7.12 7.32
N ALA A 21 12.65 -6.79 6.10
CA ALA A 21 12.28 -5.53 5.49
C ALA A 21 10.78 -5.56 5.14
N LEU A 22 9.97 -4.80 5.87
CA LEU A 22 8.55 -4.63 5.57
C LEU A 22 8.44 -3.91 4.21
N SER A 23 8.13 -4.66 3.16
CA SER A 23 7.85 -4.08 1.85
C SER A 23 6.60 -3.19 1.95
N GLN A 24 6.74 -1.91 1.64
CA GLN A 24 5.60 -1.00 1.53
C GLN A 24 5.07 -1.01 0.10
N VAL A 25 3.91 -1.61 -0.09
CA VAL A 25 3.20 -1.66 -1.37
C VAL A 25 2.04 -0.65 -1.35
N LEU A 26 2.07 0.30 -2.30
CA LEU A 26 1.03 1.30 -2.51
C LEU A 26 0.07 0.86 -3.61
N PHE A 27 -1.22 1.04 -3.38
CA PHE A 27 -2.29 0.79 -4.35
C PHE A 27 -3.06 2.08 -4.63
N GLN A 28 -3.18 2.46 -5.90
CA GLN A 28 -4.07 3.54 -6.31
C GLN A 28 -5.51 3.02 -6.33
N GLY A 29 -6.32 3.46 -5.37
CA GLY A 29 -7.69 2.99 -5.17
C GLY A 29 -8.74 3.62 -6.07
N PHE A 30 -8.34 4.38 -7.10
CA PHE A 30 -9.26 5.12 -7.96
C PHE A 30 -8.74 5.26 -9.39
N SER A 31 -9.66 5.56 -10.28
CA SER A 31 -9.44 5.86 -11.69
C SER A 31 -10.39 6.98 -12.12
N TRP A 32 -10.27 7.46 -13.37
CA TRP A 32 -11.14 8.50 -13.93
C TRP A 32 -12.64 8.22 -13.76
N GLU A 33 -13.04 6.96 -13.88
CA GLU A 33 -14.44 6.53 -13.85
C GLU A 33 -14.96 6.22 -12.43
N SER A 34 -14.13 6.37 -11.40
CA SER A 34 -14.46 5.96 -10.03
C SER A 34 -15.61 6.75 -9.41
N TRP A 35 -15.88 7.98 -9.89
CA TRP A 35 -17.02 8.79 -9.45
C TRP A 35 -18.37 8.22 -9.90
N LYS A 36 -18.39 7.42 -10.97
CA LYS A 36 -19.61 6.77 -11.50
C LYS A 36 -19.95 5.47 -10.78
N LYS A 37 -19.11 5.03 -9.83
CA LYS A 37 -19.30 3.73 -9.20
C LYS A 37 -20.59 3.70 -8.38
N GLU A 38 -21.49 2.79 -8.72
CA GLU A 38 -22.73 2.58 -7.99
C GLU A 38 -22.45 2.25 -6.53
N GLY A 39 -23.18 2.90 -5.62
CA GLY A 39 -22.93 2.79 -4.17
C GLY A 39 -21.69 3.55 -3.68
N GLY A 40 -20.94 4.22 -4.56
CA GLY A 40 -19.81 5.07 -4.22
C GLY A 40 -18.47 4.34 -4.08
N LEU A 41 -17.39 5.01 -4.50
CA LEU A 41 -16.03 4.48 -4.47
C LEU A 41 -15.60 3.97 -3.09
N TYR A 42 -15.84 4.75 -2.03
CA TYR A 42 -15.41 4.40 -0.68
C TYR A 42 -16.06 3.10 -0.16
N ASN A 43 -17.34 2.87 -0.49
CA ASN A 43 -18.02 1.64 -0.11
C ASN A 43 -17.46 0.44 -0.88
N SER A 44 -17.14 0.61 -2.16
CA SER A 44 -16.43 -0.41 -2.93
C SER A 44 -15.06 -0.73 -2.33
N LEU A 45 -14.26 0.29 -1.99
CA LEU A 45 -12.92 0.09 -1.41
C LEU A 45 -12.98 -0.59 -0.05
N LYS A 46 -13.99 -0.26 0.78
CA LYS A 46 -14.23 -0.93 2.06
C LYS A 46 -14.52 -2.41 1.87
N GLY A 47 -15.30 -2.77 0.85
CA GLY A 47 -15.58 -4.16 0.49
C GLY A 47 -14.32 -4.94 0.05
N SER A 48 -13.40 -4.27 -0.64
CA SER A 48 -12.16 -4.89 -1.14
C SER A 48 -11.00 -4.89 -0.13
N ALA A 49 -11.14 -4.23 1.03
CA ALA A 49 -10.06 -4.11 2.01
C ALA A 49 -9.43 -5.46 2.45
N PRO A 50 -10.21 -6.54 2.67
CA PRO A 50 -9.64 -7.85 3.01
C PRO A 50 -8.74 -8.42 1.90
N ASP A 51 -9.17 -8.31 0.65
CA ASP A 51 -8.44 -8.84 -0.51
C ASP A 51 -7.16 -8.03 -0.77
N LEU A 52 -7.22 -6.70 -0.61
CA LEU A 52 -6.05 -5.83 -0.72
C LEU A 52 -5.00 -6.20 0.33
N ALA A 53 -5.41 -6.38 1.58
CA ALA A 53 -4.51 -6.81 2.65
C ALA A 53 -3.90 -8.20 2.37
N ALA A 54 -4.71 -9.16 1.89
CA ALA A 54 -4.24 -10.50 1.53
C ALA A 54 -3.22 -10.49 0.38
N SER A 55 -3.30 -9.50 -0.51
CA SER A 55 -2.35 -9.30 -1.62
C SER A 55 -1.03 -8.62 -1.21
N GLY A 56 -0.88 -8.23 0.06
CA GLY A 56 0.31 -7.54 0.57
C GLY A 56 0.32 -6.03 0.34
N ILE A 57 -0.82 -5.43 -0.03
CA ILE A 57 -0.97 -3.98 -0.10
C ILE A 57 -0.94 -3.41 1.32
N THR A 58 -0.17 -2.35 1.49
CA THR A 58 0.07 -1.71 2.81
C THR A 58 -0.54 -0.31 2.90
N HIS A 59 -0.66 0.37 1.76
CA HIS A 59 -1.20 1.72 1.66
C HIS A 59 -2.16 1.81 0.49
N VAL A 60 -3.28 2.50 0.68
CA VAL A 60 -4.23 2.82 -0.39
C VAL A 60 -4.24 4.32 -0.60
N TRP A 61 -3.92 4.77 -1.81
CA TRP A 61 -4.10 6.16 -2.22
C TRP A 61 -5.54 6.40 -2.63
N LEU A 62 -6.20 7.32 -1.93
CA LEU A 62 -7.58 7.74 -2.16
C LEU A 62 -7.63 9.02 -3.00
N PRO A 63 -8.72 9.27 -3.75
CA PRO A 63 -8.89 10.54 -4.44
C PRO A 63 -9.07 11.70 -3.44
N PRO A 64 -8.87 12.96 -3.86
CA PRO A 64 -9.15 14.13 -3.04
C PRO A 64 -10.57 14.11 -2.47
N ALA A 65 -10.73 14.26 -1.15
CA ALA A 65 -12.03 14.21 -0.46
C ALA A 65 -12.78 15.56 -0.42
N SER A 66 -12.17 16.63 -0.93
CA SER A 66 -12.75 17.98 -0.97
C SER A 66 -13.77 18.14 -2.11
N GLN A 67 -14.70 19.10 -1.97
CA GLN A 67 -15.52 19.55 -3.11
C GLN A 67 -14.60 20.03 -4.23
N ALA A 68 -14.76 19.43 -5.41
CA ALA A 68 -14.05 19.80 -6.62
C ALA A 68 -15.00 20.47 -7.62
N ALA A 69 -14.41 21.25 -8.53
CA ALA A 69 -15.14 21.87 -9.63
C ALA A 69 -15.55 20.86 -10.71
N SER A 70 -14.86 19.72 -10.79
CA SER A 70 -15.19 18.57 -11.64
C SER A 70 -15.67 17.37 -10.82
N ASN A 71 -16.41 16.47 -11.47
CA ASN A 71 -16.93 15.25 -10.83
C ASN A 71 -15.80 14.28 -10.42
N GLU A 72 -14.65 14.39 -11.08
CA GLU A 72 -13.46 13.56 -10.88
C GLU A 72 -12.60 13.98 -9.67
N GLY A 73 -12.86 15.14 -9.07
CA GLY A 73 -12.07 15.62 -7.93
C GLY A 73 -10.98 16.64 -8.29
N GLU A 74 -10.91 17.08 -9.55
CA GLU A 74 -9.89 18.01 -10.04
C GLU A 74 -10.39 19.47 -10.00
N SER A 75 -9.69 20.32 -9.25
CA SER A 75 -9.79 21.77 -9.40
C SER A 75 -8.62 22.23 -10.26
N ASN A 76 -8.83 22.41 -11.56
CA ASN A 76 -7.87 23.19 -12.34
C ASN A 76 -7.95 24.65 -11.85
N GLY A 77 -6.82 25.15 -11.36
CA GLY A 77 -6.66 26.54 -10.88
C GLY A 77 -6.64 27.56 -12.00
#